data_AF-W5J8C2-F1
#
_entry.id   AF-W5J8C2-F1
#
_cell.length_a   1.000
_cell.length_b   1.000
_cell.length_c   1.000
_cell.angle_alpha   90.00
_cell.angle_beta   90.00
_cell.angle_gamma   90.00
#
_symmetry.space_group_name_H-M   'P 1'
#
loop_
_entity.id
_entity.type
_entity.pdbx_description
1 polymer ?
#
loop_
_entity_poly.entity_id
_entity_poly.type
_entity_poly.pdbx_seq_one_letter_code
_entity_poly.pdbx_strand_id
1 'polypeptide(L)'
;MKNGSTYGNSSALSSSSSSLYASLGSAGSKQPTGATIIDTGMYLRDWRKALRSPPSYRIGNRTIRLQVHFTWVLATLSAFLLLVLYISSSPSSYLNEAAPSASSSLLKNTVIVYNHTYPLTSPIVSSGIYSFRVGIIADLDTNSALPKNQWGSFFLKGYLSYIPSKRSITVSWDEGSPKALKSGYALKGRGMELSELVVFNGKLLSFDDRTGLVYEVDGERVLPWVLLMDGDGHTSKGFKAEWATVKDQVLYVGSMGKEWTTAAGEFETSDPMYVKAVTVHGEVYHLNWINNYKAIRKAIGIEWPGYMIHESGAWSDVHRRWFFLPRRCSRERYNETRDEHMGCNFLISCDETFQSIRAIELPRNGIPATHGFSSFKFLPSTNDEIIVALSTEELNGKTSTFISAFTVEGQQLMVETRINTEYKYEGLEFI
;
A
#
# COMPACT_ATOMS: atom_id res chain seq x y z
N MET A 1 6.76 37.94 -56.50
CA MET A 1 7.93 38.43 -55.72
C MET A 1 8.70 37.20 -55.23
N LYS A 2 9.70 36.78 -56.01
CA LYS A 2 11.14 36.58 -55.67
C LYS A 2 11.39 35.59 -54.50
N ASN A 3 11.79 34.35 -54.81
CA ASN A 3 13.18 33.82 -54.86
C ASN A 3 13.75 33.58 -53.45
N GLY A 4 14.32 32.45 -53.03
CA GLY A 4 15.04 31.38 -53.73
C GLY A 4 16.40 31.17 -53.05
N SER A 5 16.94 29.96 -53.15
CA SER A 5 18.36 29.55 -53.01
C SER A 5 18.94 29.03 -51.68
N THR A 6 19.72 27.97 -51.92
CA THR A 6 20.48 26.97 -51.17
C THR A 6 21.98 27.34 -51.04
N TYR A 7 22.73 26.47 -50.35
CA TYR A 7 24.20 26.33 -50.27
C TYR A 7 24.90 27.37 -49.38
N GLY A 8 25.85 27.05 -48.49
CA GLY A 8 26.79 25.94 -48.40
C GLY A 8 28.20 26.53 -48.40
N ASN A 9 29.01 26.30 -47.35
CA ASN A 9 30.46 26.24 -47.53
C ASN A 9 31.17 25.54 -46.37
N SER A 10 31.96 24.54 -46.76
CA SER A 10 32.99 23.87 -46.01
C SER A 10 34.31 24.62 -46.20
N SER A 11 35.24 24.47 -45.26
CA SER A 11 36.67 24.62 -45.55
C SER A 11 37.42 23.43 -44.98
N ALA A 12 38.13 22.77 -45.89
CA ALA A 12 38.99 21.62 -45.71
C ALA A 12 40.42 22.06 -45.37
N LEU A 13 41.21 21.11 -44.86
CA LEU A 13 42.57 20.77 -45.32
C LEU A 13 43.02 19.57 -44.45
N SER A 14 43.03 18.35 -45.00
CA SER A 14 44.17 17.69 -45.68
C SER A 14 45.23 17.23 -44.68
N SER A 15 45.86 16.06 -44.72
CA SER A 15 46.08 14.99 -45.71
C SER A 15 46.76 13.87 -44.88
N SER A 16 46.67 12.58 -45.15
CA SER A 16 47.23 11.89 -46.31
C SER A 16 47.14 10.36 -46.05
N SER A 17 46.52 9.65 -47.00
CA SER A 17 46.99 8.40 -47.66
C SER A 17 47.93 7.44 -46.89
N SER A 18 47.82 6.10 -46.95
CA SER A 18 47.28 5.21 -47.99
C SER A 18 47.43 3.75 -47.53
N SER A 19 46.37 2.96 -47.76
CA SER A 19 46.31 1.58 -48.30
C SER A 19 47.47 0.58 -48.08
N LEU A 20 47.13 -0.67 -47.69
CA LEU A 20 47.10 -1.87 -48.56
C LEU A 20 47.13 -3.19 -47.74
N TYR A 21 46.12 -4.01 -48.01
CA TYR A 21 46.12 -5.46 -48.28
C TYR A 21 46.73 -6.53 -47.33
N ALA A 22 46.01 -7.65 -47.38
CA ALA A 22 46.15 -8.94 -46.71
C ALA A 22 47.34 -9.81 -47.18
N SER A 23 47.71 -10.82 -46.37
CA SER A 23 47.78 -12.23 -46.83
C SER A 23 48.06 -13.23 -45.70
N LEU A 24 47.47 -14.42 -45.84
CA LEU A 24 47.67 -15.67 -45.10
C LEU A 24 49.02 -16.36 -45.36
N GLY A 25 49.37 -17.30 -44.47
CA GLY A 25 50.23 -18.49 -44.72
C GLY A 25 51.40 -18.61 -43.74
N SER A 26 51.92 -19.76 -43.30
CA SER A 26 51.56 -21.19 -43.30
C SER A 26 52.73 -21.89 -42.57
N ALA A 27 52.40 -22.87 -41.72
CA ALA A 27 53.14 -24.08 -41.30
C ALA A 27 54.68 -24.15 -41.25
N GLY A 28 55.19 -24.70 -40.15
CA GLY A 28 56.53 -25.28 -40.06
C GLY A 28 56.78 -26.06 -38.76
N SER A 29 56.53 -27.37 -38.78
CA SER A 29 56.82 -28.32 -37.71
C SER A 29 58.31 -28.70 -37.64
N LYS A 30 58.86 -28.92 -36.44
CA LYS A 30 59.82 -30.01 -36.14
C LYS A 30 60.11 -30.13 -34.63
N GLN A 31 59.88 -31.33 -34.11
CA GLN A 31 60.44 -31.93 -32.88
C GLN A 31 61.46 -33.01 -33.35
N PRO A 32 62.16 -33.85 -32.52
CA PRO A 32 62.08 -34.06 -31.05
C PRO A 32 63.43 -34.39 -30.33
N THR A 33 63.31 -34.76 -29.04
CA THR A 33 64.08 -35.74 -28.23
C THR A 33 65.23 -35.28 -27.30
N GLY A 34 65.18 -35.78 -26.06
CA GLY A 34 66.31 -35.85 -25.11
C GLY A 34 65.87 -35.79 -23.64
N ALA A 35 65.80 -36.95 -22.96
CA ALA A 35 65.61 -37.06 -21.52
C ALA A 35 66.97 -37.20 -20.80
N THR A 36 67.17 -36.53 -19.66
CA THR A 36 68.26 -36.84 -18.71
C THR A 36 67.88 -36.48 -17.27
N ILE A 37 68.40 -37.26 -16.35
CA ILE A 37 68.04 -37.46 -14.94
C ILE A 37 68.61 -36.36 -14.01
N ILE A 38 67.94 -36.23 -12.87
CA ILE A 38 67.99 -35.31 -11.72
C ILE A 38 69.41 -35.06 -11.13
N ASP A 39 69.70 -33.78 -10.78
CA ASP A 39 70.63 -33.40 -9.71
C ASP A 39 69.95 -32.39 -8.75
N THR A 40 69.56 -32.84 -7.56
CA THR A 40 68.74 -32.15 -6.55
C THR A 40 69.54 -31.50 -5.42
N GLY A 41 70.83 -31.20 -5.63
CA GLY A 41 71.69 -30.61 -4.58
C GLY A 41 71.87 -29.08 -4.62
N MET A 42 71.71 -28.45 -5.80
CA MET A 42 72.22 -27.08 -6.01
C MET A 42 71.17 -25.95 -5.91
N TYR A 43 69.86 -26.27 -5.94
CA TYR A 43 68.81 -25.24 -5.97
C TYR A 43 68.39 -24.68 -4.61
N LEU A 44 68.77 -25.29 -3.49
CA LEU A 44 68.28 -24.92 -2.16
C LEU A 44 69.08 -23.79 -1.47
N ARG A 45 70.18 -23.29 -2.04
CA ARG A 45 70.91 -22.13 -1.47
C ARG A 45 70.57 -20.80 -2.14
N ASP A 46 70.12 -20.79 -3.39
CA ASP A 46 69.85 -19.55 -4.13
C ASP A 46 68.44 -18.96 -3.93
N TRP A 47 67.42 -19.77 -3.62
CA TRP A 47 66.06 -19.24 -3.33
C TRP A 47 66.00 -18.37 -2.07
N ARG A 48 66.85 -18.65 -1.07
CA ARG A 48 66.93 -17.82 0.16
C ARG A 48 67.52 -16.43 -0.10
N LYS A 49 68.33 -16.26 -1.15
CA LYS A 49 68.79 -14.93 -1.60
C LYS A 49 67.72 -14.20 -2.40
N ALA A 50 66.91 -14.91 -3.20
CA ALA A 50 65.82 -14.32 -3.97
C ALA A 50 64.63 -13.81 -3.12
N LEU A 51 64.38 -14.39 -1.95
CA LEU A 51 63.29 -13.98 -1.05
C LEU A 51 63.59 -12.74 -0.18
N ARG A 52 64.84 -12.28 -0.11
CA ARG A 52 65.21 -11.09 0.69
C ARG A 52 65.29 -9.80 -0.12
N SER A 53 65.21 -9.89 -1.44
CA SER A 53 65.13 -8.74 -2.33
C SER A 53 63.68 -8.53 -2.77
N PRO A 54 63.02 -7.42 -2.42
CA PRO A 54 61.67 -7.14 -2.91
C PRO A 54 61.69 -7.01 -4.45
N PRO A 55 60.65 -7.48 -5.16
CA PRO A 55 60.60 -7.43 -6.61
C PRO A 55 60.63 -5.97 -7.07
N SER A 56 61.69 -5.57 -7.77
CA SER A 56 61.79 -4.25 -8.39
C SER A 56 61.08 -4.27 -9.74
N TYR A 57 59.88 -3.70 -9.80
CA TYR A 57 59.18 -3.47 -11.06
C TYR A 57 59.72 -2.19 -11.71
N ARG A 58 60.25 -2.26 -12.94
CA ARG A 58 60.77 -1.10 -13.68
C ARG A 58 59.69 -0.55 -14.62
N ILE A 59 59.11 0.58 -14.25
CA ILE A 59 58.34 1.46 -15.14
C ILE A 59 58.98 2.84 -14.99
N GLY A 60 59.53 3.39 -16.08
CA GLY A 60 59.94 4.80 -16.21
C GLY A 60 60.87 5.38 -15.13
N ASN A 61 62.18 5.38 -15.39
CA ASN A 61 63.29 6.11 -14.74
C ASN A 61 63.30 6.38 -13.21
N ARG A 62 62.44 5.74 -12.41
CA ARG A 62 62.44 5.76 -10.95
C ARG A 62 62.13 4.36 -10.43
N THR A 63 63.05 3.76 -9.70
CA THR A 63 62.84 2.49 -9.01
C THR A 63 61.94 2.72 -7.79
N ILE A 64 60.64 2.45 -7.92
CA ILE A 64 59.73 2.41 -6.77
C ILE A 64 59.96 1.08 -6.04
N ARG A 65 60.54 1.14 -4.84
CA ARG A 65 60.69 -0.02 -3.97
C ARG A 65 59.39 -0.19 -3.18
N LEU A 66 58.56 -1.15 -3.56
CA LEU A 66 57.35 -1.50 -2.81
C LEU A 66 57.77 -2.13 -1.48
N GLN A 67 57.90 -1.31 -0.43
CA GLN A 67 58.15 -1.81 0.91
C GLN A 67 56.87 -2.46 1.42
N VAL A 68 56.83 -3.80 1.40
CA VAL A 68 55.69 -4.62 1.81
C VAL A 68 55.22 -4.26 3.22
N HIS A 69 56.13 -3.86 4.10
CA HIS A 69 55.80 -3.38 5.45
C HIS A 69 55.00 -2.06 5.43
N PHE A 70 55.30 -1.13 4.53
CA PHE A 70 54.56 0.13 4.41
C PHE A 70 53.16 -0.09 3.85
N THR A 71 52.99 -1.03 2.91
CA THR A 71 51.66 -1.39 2.40
C THR A 71 50.77 -2.03 3.46
N TRP A 72 51.34 -2.85 4.36
CA TRP A 72 50.60 -3.39 5.50
C TRP A 72 50.18 -2.30 6.48
N VAL A 73 51.07 -1.36 6.80
CA VAL A 73 50.73 -0.21 7.66
C VAL A 73 49.58 0.60 7.06
N LEU A 74 49.64 0.91 5.77
CA LEU A 74 48.58 1.67 5.10
C LEU A 74 47.24 0.92 5.07
N ALA A 75 47.26 -0.39 4.79
CA ALA A 75 46.07 -1.23 4.80
C ALA A 75 45.43 -1.29 6.20
N THR A 76 46.24 -1.40 7.26
CA THR A 76 45.75 -1.39 8.65
C THR A 76 45.16 -0.04 9.04
N LEU A 77 45.77 1.07 8.62
CA LEU A 77 45.24 2.42 8.85
C LEU A 77 43.92 2.65 8.11
N SER A 78 43.80 2.18 6.87
CA SER A 78 42.55 2.26 6.10
C SER A 78 41.44 1.40 6.69
N ALA A 79 41.75 0.18 7.14
CA ALA A 79 40.79 -0.69 7.82
C ALA A 79 40.34 -0.09 9.17
N PHE A 80 41.27 0.52 9.93
CA PHE A 80 40.94 1.22 11.16
C PHE A 80 40.07 2.45 10.91
N LEU A 81 40.36 3.24 9.88
CA LEU A 81 39.52 4.38 9.48
C LEU A 81 38.11 3.93 9.08
N LEU A 82 37.97 2.85 8.31
CA LEU A 82 36.67 2.28 7.95
C LEU A 82 35.92 1.76 9.18
N LEU A 83 36.61 1.16 10.15
CA LEU A 83 36.04 0.75 11.42
C LEU A 83 35.56 1.96 12.25
N VAL A 84 36.36 3.03 12.32
CA VAL A 84 35.99 4.28 13.00
C VAL A 84 34.75 4.89 12.34
N LEU A 85 34.71 4.97 11.01
CA LEU A 85 33.56 5.48 10.26
C LEU A 85 32.31 4.60 10.45
N TYR A 86 32.48 3.27 10.50
CA TYR A 86 31.38 2.34 10.78
C TYR A 86 30.82 2.55 12.19
N ILE A 87 31.68 2.65 13.21
CA ILE A 87 31.28 2.90 14.60
C ILE A 87 30.63 4.29 14.73
N SER A 88 31.16 5.31 14.07
CA SER A 88 30.62 6.67 14.10
C SER A 88 29.39 6.90 13.21
N SER A 89 29.06 5.95 12.31
CA SER A 89 27.83 5.95 11.51
C SER A 89 26.60 5.39 12.24
N SER A 90 26.73 4.98 13.49
CA SER A 90 25.58 4.63 14.35
C SER A 90 25.02 5.90 15.01
N PRO A 91 23.75 6.30 14.75
CA PRO A 91 23.22 7.54 15.29
C PRO A 91 22.74 7.29 16.72
N SER A 92 23.56 7.58 17.72
CA SER A 92 23.10 7.71 19.10
C SER A 92 24.01 8.62 19.91
N SER A 93 23.38 9.68 20.43
CA SER A 93 23.76 10.47 21.61
C SER A 93 25.05 11.30 21.56
N TYR A 94 24.91 12.55 21.12
CA TYR A 94 25.67 13.66 21.71
C TYR A 94 24.72 14.49 22.57
N LEU A 95 24.91 14.40 23.90
CA LEU A 95 24.39 15.36 24.86
C LEU A 95 25.49 16.39 25.18
N ASN A 96 25.07 17.66 25.11
CA ASN A 96 25.53 18.86 25.82
C ASN A 96 26.87 19.52 25.43
N GLU A 97 26.80 20.76 24.93
CA GLU A 97 26.87 21.97 25.79
C GLU A 97 26.39 23.27 25.09
N ALA A 98 25.63 24.06 25.86
CA ALA A 98 25.43 25.53 25.81
C ALA A 98 24.71 26.23 24.63
N ALA A 99 23.40 26.48 24.80
CA ALA A 99 22.76 27.81 24.70
C ALA A 99 21.28 27.74 25.14
N PRO A 100 20.73 28.71 25.91
CA PRO A 100 19.34 28.68 26.32
C PRO A 100 18.47 29.33 25.24
N SER A 101 17.89 28.51 24.36
CA SER A 101 16.81 28.94 23.47
C SER A 101 15.58 28.09 23.74
N ALA A 102 14.46 28.76 24.00
CA ALA A 102 13.16 28.24 24.42
C ALA A 102 12.43 27.41 23.34
N SER A 103 13.12 26.51 22.66
CA SER A 103 12.64 25.68 21.54
C SER A 103 12.77 24.17 21.78
N SER A 104 13.36 23.73 22.89
CA SER A 104 13.58 22.31 23.20
C SER A 104 12.42 21.60 23.93
N SER A 105 11.30 22.27 24.20
CA SER A 105 10.14 21.67 24.90
C SER A 105 9.15 20.94 23.99
N LEU A 106 9.21 21.13 22.66
CA LEU A 106 8.34 20.46 21.68
C LEU A 106 8.87 19.10 21.21
N LEU A 107 10.16 18.82 21.46
CA LEU A 107 10.85 17.58 21.08
C LEU A 107 11.12 16.68 22.30
N LYS A 108 10.24 16.68 23.29
CA LYS A 108 10.15 15.50 24.14
C LYS A 108 9.60 14.40 23.24
N ASN A 109 10.47 13.46 22.88
CA ASN A 109 10.12 12.11 22.44
C ASN A 109 9.13 11.50 23.46
N THR A 110 7.87 11.88 23.40
CA THR A 110 6.79 11.01 23.83
C THR A 110 6.82 9.90 22.81
N VAL A 111 7.47 8.79 23.17
CA VAL A 111 7.24 7.52 22.49
C VAL A 111 5.73 7.32 22.53
N ILE A 112 5.03 7.61 21.42
CA ILE A 112 3.62 7.31 21.32
C ILE A 112 3.58 5.80 21.19
N VAL A 113 3.29 5.13 22.30
CA VAL A 113 3.01 3.71 22.29
C VAL A 113 1.68 3.53 21.60
N TYR A 114 1.66 2.73 20.53
CA TYR A 114 0.43 2.42 19.82
C TYR A 114 -0.57 1.78 20.76
N ASN A 115 -1.78 2.32 20.81
CA ASN A 115 -2.86 1.73 21.58
C ASN A 115 -3.49 0.58 20.78
N HIS A 116 -3.21 -0.64 21.23
CA HIS A 116 -3.69 -1.89 20.63
C HIS A 116 -5.15 -2.26 20.98
N THR A 117 -5.90 -1.38 21.65
CA THR A 117 -7.29 -1.67 22.05
C THR A 117 -8.16 -1.94 20.80
N TYR A 118 -8.57 -3.19 20.63
CA TYR A 118 -9.51 -3.62 19.59
C TYR A 118 -10.29 -4.87 20.03
N PRO A 119 -11.62 -4.88 19.89
CA PRO A 119 -12.51 -3.74 19.65
C PRO A 119 -12.40 -2.65 20.74
N LEU A 120 -13.00 -1.47 20.52
CA LEU A 120 -12.95 -0.39 21.53
C LEU A 120 -13.72 -0.76 22.81
N THR A 121 -14.81 -1.51 22.68
CA THR A 121 -15.56 -2.07 23.80
C THR A 121 -15.30 -3.56 23.92
N SER A 122 -14.99 -4.05 25.12
CA SER A 122 -14.80 -5.49 25.34
C SER A 122 -16.08 -6.28 25.02
N PRO A 123 -15.97 -7.46 24.38
CA PRO A 123 -17.12 -8.28 24.08
C PRO A 123 -17.82 -8.77 25.35
N ILE A 124 -19.15 -8.83 25.30
CA ILE A 124 -19.98 -9.40 26.36
C ILE A 124 -20.06 -10.91 26.11
N VAL A 125 -19.56 -11.71 27.06
CA VAL A 125 -19.59 -13.17 26.96
C VAL A 125 -20.55 -13.73 27.99
N SER A 126 -21.62 -14.40 27.53
CA SER A 126 -22.61 -15.03 28.40
C SER A 126 -23.12 -16.33 27.80
N SER A 127 -23.08 -17.42 28.58
CA SER A 127 -23.60 -18.74 28.18
C SER A 127 -23.05 -19.26 26.84
N GLY A 128 -21.79 -18.95 26.52
CA GLY A 128 -21.14 -19.31 25.25
C GLY A 128 -21.53 -18.45 24.05
N ILE A 129 -22.27 -17.36 24.26
CA ILE A 129 -22.57 -16.34 23.25
C ILE A 129 -21.58 -15.19 23.40
N TYR A 130 -20.98 -14.77 22.30
CA TYR A 130 -20.08 -13.62 22.22
C TYR A 130 -20.82 -12.48 21.54
N SER A 131 -21.12 -11.42 22.29
CA SER A 131 -21.81 -10.23 21.77
C SER A 131 -20.84 -9.06 21.68
N PHE A 132 -20.66 -8.54 20.47
CA PHE A 132 -19.76 -7.44 20.16
C PHE A 132 -20.56 -6.18 19.89
N ARG A 133 -20.08 -5.05 20.39
CA ARG A 133 -20.62 -3.75 20.02
C ARG A 133 -20.19 -3.42 18.59
N VAL A 134 -21.14 -3.02 17.76
CA VAL A 134 -20.87 -2.65 16.35
C VAL A 134 -21.39 -1.27 16.03
N GLY A 135 -20.73 -0.59 15.11
CA GLY A 135 -21.14 0.67 14.54
C GLY A 135 -21.14 0.60 13.02
N ILE A 136 -22.11 1.27 12.39
CA ILE A 136 -22.14 1.50 10.95
C ILE A 136 -22.33 2.98 10.65
N ILE A 137 -21.66 3.50 9.62
CA ILE A 137 -21.66 4.92 9.27
C ILE A 137 -22.17 5.16 7.84
N ALA A 138 -23.00 6.19 7.67
CA ALA A 138 -23.71 6.46 6.43
C ALA A 138 -22.97 7.43 5.53
N ASP A 139 -22.95 7.13 4.25
CA ASP A 139 -22.76 8.10 3.20
C ASP A 139 -24.14 8.49 2.64
N LEU A 140 -24.39 9.80 2.55
CA LEU A 140 -25.63 10.37 2.03
C LEU A 140 -25.44 11.00 0.66
N ASP A 141 -24.26 10.84 0.06
CA ASP A 141 -23.84 11.52 -1.16
C ASP A 141 -24.11 13.03 -1.05
N THR A 142 -24.72 13.62 -2.08
CA THR A 142 -25.09 15.04 -2.09
C THR A 142 -26.18 15.41 -1.07
N ASN A 143 -26.91 14.44 -0.52
CA ASN A 143 -27.94 14.67 0.50
C ASN A 143 -27.34 14.89 1.90
N SER A 144 -26.01 14.79 2.05
CA SER A 144 -25.29 15.19 3.27
C SER A 144 -25.42 16.68 3.57
N ALA A 145 -25.72 17.53 2.58
CA ALA A 145 -25.79 18.97 2.73
C ALA A 145 -26.92 19.43 3.67
N LEU A 146 -26.57 20.29 4.63
CA LEU A 146 -27.46 20.90 5.62
C LEU A 146 -27.44 22.44 5.50
N PRO A 147 -28.43 23.14 6.07
CA PRO A 147 -28.43 24.61 6.09
C PRO A 147 -27.18 25.19 6.77
N LYS A 148 -26.83 26.44 6.40
CA LYS A 148 -25.73 27.21 7.01
C LYS A 148 -24.33 26.60 6.79
N ASN A 149 -24.08 26.05 5.60
CA ASN A 149 -22.79 25.46 5.22
C ASN A 149 -22.36 24.38 6.22
N GLN A 150 -23.27 23.47 6.51
CA GLN A 150 -23.00 22.27 7.29
C GLN A 150 -23.27 21.05 6.41
N TRP A 151 -22.58 19.97 6.72
CA TRP A 151 -22.84 18.67 6.15
C TRP A 151 -22.97 17.66 7.28
N GLY A 152 -23.68 16.57 7.03
CA GLY A 152 -23.90 15.56 8.04
C GLY A 152 -24.02 14.14 7.51
N SER A 153 -23.83 13.22 8.44
CA SER A 153 -23.90 11.77 8.26
C SER A 153 -24.65 11.16 9.46
N PHE A 154 -24.95 9.87 9.39
CA PHE A 154 -25.61 9.11 10.46
C PHE A 154 -24.74 7.95 10.92
N PHE A 155 -24.66 7.79 12.24
CA PHE A 155 -23.96 6.70 12.90
C PHE A 155 -24.96 5.84 13.67
N LEU A 156 -25.14 4.60 13.21
CA LEU A 156 -26.03 3.62 13.84
C LEU A 156 -25.19 2.59 14.60
N LYS A 157 -25.62 2.28 15.83
CA LYS A 157 -24.97 1.28 16.67
C LYS A 157 -25.87 0.09 16.90
N GLY A 158 -25.26 -1.05 17.21
CA GLY A 158 -25.96 -2.27 17.52
C GLY A 158 -25.08 -3.27 18.23
N TYR A 159 -25.52 -4.52 18.24
CA TYR A 159 -24.78 -5.67 18.70
C TYR A 159 -24.80 -6.76 17.64
N LEU A 160 -23.64 -7.39 17.44
CA LEU A 160 -23.51 -8.64 16.71
C LEU A 160 -23.22 -9.75 17.70
N SER A 161 -24.07 -10.78 17.72
CA SER A 161 -23.92 -11.93 18.61
C SER A 161 -23.54 -13.18 17.82
N TYR A 162 -22.42 -13.80 18.21
CA TYR A 162 -21.92 -15.03 17.63
C TYR A 162 -22.08 -16.19 18.62
N ILE A 163 -22.63 -17.30 18.13
CA ILE A 163 -22.80 -18.54 18.87
C ILE A 163 -21.91 -19.62 18.23
N PRO A 164 -20.69 -19.86 18.75
CA PRO A 164 -19.73 -20.78 18.14
C PRO A 164 -20.27 -22.19 17.96
N SER A 165 -21.00 -22.72 18.95
CA SER A 165 -21.58 -24.07 18.93
C SER A 165 -22.58 -24.29 17.80
N LYS A 166 -23.25 -23.22 17.34
CA LYS A 166 -24.22 -23.24 16.24
C LYS A 166 -23.65 -22.68 14.94
N ARG A 167 -22.43 -22.13 14.97
CA ARG A 167 -21.84 -21.30 13.89
C ARG A 167 -22.85 -20.27 13.34
N SER A 168 -23.56 -19.60 14.24
CA SER A 168 -24.66 -18.69 13.88
C SER A 168 -24.36 -17.27 14.37
N ILE A 169 -24.71 -16.29 13.54
CA ILE A 169 -24.56 -14.86 13.82
C ILE A 169 -25.95 -14.22 13.78
N THR A 170 -26.22 -13.34 14.75
CA THR A 170 -27.40 -12.48 14.77
C THR A 170 -26.99 -11.04 15.00
N VAL A 171 -27.75 -10.10 14.42
CA VAL A 171 -27.49 -8.66 14.55
C VAL A 171 -28.75 -7.99 15.06
N SER A 172 -28.58 -7.08 16.02
CA SER A 172 -29.64 -6.23 16.56
C SER A 172 -29.16 -4.79 16.63
N TRP A 173 -30.00 -3.85 16.25
CA TRP A 173 -29.68 -2.42 16.26
C TRP A 173 -30.29 -1.74 17.49
N ASP A 174 -29.66 -0.66 17.94
CA ASP A 174 -30.17 0.13 19.05
C ASP A 174 -31.54 0.74 18.73
N GLU A 175 -32.38 0.91 19.75
CA GLU A 175 -33.65 1.62 19.62
C GLU A 175 -33.42 3.12 19.41
N GLY A 176 -34.30 3.74 18.62
CA GLY A 176 -34.27 5.17 18.31
C GLY A 176 -33.63 5.49 16.96
N SER A 177 -33.48 6.79 16.67
CA SER A 177 -32.87 7.25 15.42
C SER A 177 -31.34 7.13 15.46
N PRO A 178 -30.69 6.86 14.32
CA PRO A 178 -29.23 6.99 14.20
C PRO A 178 -28.71 8.33 14.72
N LYS A 179 -27.49 8.34 15.25
CA LYS A 179 -26.86 9.55 15.76
C LYS A 179 -26.40 10.43 14.61
N ALA A 180 -26.79 11.69 14.62
CA ALA A 180 -26.38 12.65 13.59
C ALA A 180 -24.96 13.17 13.88
N LEU A 181 -24.08 13.05 12.89
CA LEU A 181 -22.74 13.64 12.89
C LEU A 181 -22.74 14.84 11.96
N LYS A 182 -22.02 15.92 12.33
CA LYS A 182 -22.01 17.16 11.54
C LYS A 182 -20.63 17.80 11.50
N SER A 183 -20.30 18.38 10.35
CA SER A 183 -19.08 19.14 10.12
C SER A 183 -19.39 20.39 9.28
N GLY A 184 -18.56 21.41 9.44
CA GLY A 184 -18.54 22.60 8.57
C GLY A 184 -17.50 22.52 7.46
N TYR A 185 -16.69 21.47 7.41
CA TYR A 185 -15.70 21.28 6.36
C TYR A 185 -16.34 20.67 5.12
N ALA A 186 -16.00 21.23 3.96
CA ALA A 186 -16.44 20.75 2.66
C ALA A 186 -15.45 21.16 1.58
N LEU A 187 -15.44 20.41 0.49
CA LEU A 187 -14.70 20.71 -0.72
C LEU A 187 -15.71 20.81 -1.88
N LYS A 188 -15.74 21.96 -2.55
CA LYS A 188 -16.69 22.25 -3.63
C LYS A 188 -18.17 22.01 -3.23
N GLY A 189 -18.52 22.35 -1.98
CA GLY A 189 -19.89 22.26 -1.47
C GLY A 189 -20.35 20.85 -1.08
N ARG A 190 -19.44 19.88 -0.99
CA ARG A 190 -19.70 18.50 -0.54
C ARG A 190 -18.77 18.14 0.62
N GLY A 191 -19.26 17.35 1.58
CA GLY A 191 -18.50 16.88 2.74
C GLY A 191 -19.35 15.96 3.59
N MET A 192 -18.73 15.29 4.57
CA MET A 192 -19.39 14.28 5.41
C MET A 192 -20.01 13.10 4.63
N GLU A 193 -19.45 12.80 3.46
CA GLU A 193 -19.76 11.60 2.68
C GLU A 193 -18.80 10.50 3.16
N LEU A 194 -19.23 9.81 4.22
CA LEU A 194 -18.36 8.99 5.05
C LEU A 194 -18.33 7.53 4.56
N SER A 195 -17.25 7.16 3.88
CA SER A 195 -17.18 5.92 3.08
C SER A 195 -16.47 4.73 3.74
N GLU A 196 -16.06 4.83 5.02
CA GLU A 196 -15.57 3.68 5.80
C GLU A 196 -15.52 4.01 7.31
N LEU A 197 -15.43 2.98 8.16
CA LEU A 197 -15.25 3.07 9.60
C LEU A 197 -14.13 2.10 10.07
N VAL A 198 -13.14 2.60 10.80
CA VAL A 198 -11.99 1.81 11.28
C VAL A 198 -11.58 2.19 12.70
N VAL A 199 -11.22 1.20 13.52
CA VAL A 199 -10.50 1.45 14.78
C VAL A 199 -8.99 1.50 14.54
N PHE A 200 -8.35 2.62 14.88
CA PHE A 200 -6.91 2.81 14.78
C PHE A 200 -6.38 3.55 16.00
N ASN A 201 -5.32 3.03 16.63
CA ASN A 201 -4.72 3.61 17.83
C ASN A 201 -5.73 3.90 18.95
N GLY A 202 -6.66 2.96 19.18
CA GLY A 202 -7.71 3.08 20.20
C GLY A 202 -8.74 4.19 19.93
N LYS A 203 -8.87 4.64 18.68
CA LYS A 203 -9.83 5.65 18.23
C LYS A 203 -10.67 5.12 17.09
N LEU A 204 -11.92 5.56 17.01
CA LEU A 204 -12.80 5.28 15.88
C LEU A 204 -12.61 6.36 14.82
N LEU A 205 -12.28 5.97 13.59
CA LEU A 205 -12.03 6.87 12.47
C LEU A 205 -13.02 6.65 11.33
N SER A 206 -13.36 7.72 10.62
CA SER A 206 -14.12 7.68 9.37
C SER A 206 -13.57 8.68 8.36
N PHE A 207 -13.92 8.52 7.09
CA PHE A 207 -13.21 9.11 5.96
C PHE A 207 -14.20 9.81 5.03
N ASP A 208 -14.05 11.12 4.85
CA ASP A 208 -14.85 11.89 3.89
C ASP A 208 -14.24 11.80 2.49
N ASP A 209 -14.90 11.09 1.58
CA ASP A 209 -14.43 10.80 0.23
C ASP A 209 -14.39 12.05 -0.69
N ARG A 210 -14.90 13.19 -0.22
CA ARG A 210 -14.92 14.46 -0.97
C ARG A 210 -13.75 15.32 -0.58
N THR A 211 -13.61 15.55 0.72
CA THR A 211 -12.56 16.42 1.26
C THR A 211 -11.23 15.70 1.39
N GLY A 212 -11.25 14.37 1.55
CA GLY A 212 -10.09 13.58 1.95
C GLY A 212 -9.77 13.71 3.45
N LEU A 213 -10.66 14.31 4.26
CA LEU A 213 -10.46 14.40 5.70
C LEU A 213 -10.73 13.06 6.38
N VAL A 214 -9.79 12.65 7.22
CA VAL A 214 -9.98 11.60 8.22
C VAL A 214 -10.51 12.26 9.49
N TYR A 215 -11.67 11.82 9.95
CA TYR A 215 -12.29 12.26 11.20
C TYR A 215 -12.14 11.21 12.28
N GLU A 216 -11.80 11.63 13.50
CA GLU A 216 -12.09 10.86 14.71
C GLU A 216 -13.56 11.03 15.09
N VAL A 217 -14.27 9.91 15.25
CA VAL A 217 -15.66 9.85 15.70
C VAL A 217 -15.67 9.66 17.21
N ASP A 218 -15.90 10.74 17.96
CA ASP A 218 -15.93 10.75 19.42
C ASP A 218 -17.33 11.13 19.93
N GLY A 219 -18.12 10.12 20.28
CA GLY A 219 -19.50 10.26 20.68
C GLY A 219 -20.38 10.78 19.53
N GLU A 220 -20.82 12.04 19.64
CA GLU A 220 -21.61 12.74 18.62
C GLU A 220 -20.77 13.80 17.85
N ARG A 221 -19.45 13.80 18.06
CA ARG A 221 -18.52 14.74 17.44
C ARG A 221 -17.69 14.05 16.37
N VAL A 222 -17.39 14.80 15.32
CA VAL A 222 -16.37 14.44 14.32
C VAL A 222 -15.25 15.46 14.40
N LEU A 223 -14.05 14.97 14.70
CA LEU A 223 -12.86 15.80 14.91
C LEU A 223 -11.89 15.56 13.74
N PRO A 224 -11.62 16.56 12.89
CA PRO A 224 -10.64 16.39 11.81
C PRO A 224 -9.27 16.02 12.39
N TRP A 225 -8.63 15.02 11.79
CA TRP A 225 -7.30 14.56 12.20
C TRP A 225 -6.25 14.77 11.11
N VAL A 226 -6.43 14.15 9.94
CA VAL A 226 -5.48 14.18 8.82
C VAL A 226 -6.22 14.48 7.53
N LEU A 227 -5.59 15.24 6.62
CA LEU A 227 -6.09 15.50 5.26
C LEU A 227 -5.29 14.66 4.26
N LEU A 228 -6.00 13.93 3.40
CA LEU A 228 -5.44 13.08 2.36
C LEU A 228 -5.69 13.70 0.99
N MET A 229 -4.62 13.98 0.24
CA MET A 229 -4.71 14.53 -1.12
C MET A 229 -4.71 13.41 -2.17
N ASP A 230 -5.40 13.62 -3.30
CA ASP A 230 -5.57 12.59 -4.33
C ASP A 230 -4.24 12.13 -4.96
N GLY A 231 -4.22 10.91 -5.49
CA GLY A 231 -3.07 10.35 -6.22
C GLY A 231 -1.78 10.30 -5.40
N ASP A 232 -0.70 10.79 -6.00
CA ASP A 232 0.64 10.88 -5.39
C ASP A 232 0.79 11.97 -4.31
N GLY A 233 -0.27 12.74 -4.04
CA GLY A 233 -0.29 13.81 -3.05
C GLY A 233 -0.06 15.21 -3.61
N HIS A 234 0.31 15.35 -4.88
CA HIS A 234 0.57 16.65 -5.52
C HIS A 234 -0.64 17.20 -6.29
N THR A 235 -1.83 17.06 -5.71
CA THR A 235 -3.10 17.51 -6.31
C THR A 235 -3.84 18.48 -5.37
N SER A 236 -4.78 19.25 -5.90
CA SER A 236 -5.68 20.10 -5.11
C SER A 236 -7.02 19.44 -4.77
N LYS A 237 -7.19 18.17 -5.14
CA LYS A 237 -8.41 17.38 -4.92
C LYS A 237 -8.23 16.53 -3.67
N GLY A 238 -9.29 16.42 -2.86
CA GLY A 238 -9.34 15.45 -1.77
C GLY A 238 -9.25 14.02 -2.28
N PHE A 239 -8.55 13.17 -1.56
CA PHE A 239 -8.49 11.75 -1.87
C PHE A 239 -9.87 11.12 -1.65
N LYS A 240 -10.41 10.48 -2.69
CA LYS A 240 -11.67 9.75 -2.63
C LYS A 240 -11.45 8.43 -1.90
N ALA A 241 -11.45 8.47 -0.58
CA ALA A 241 -11.26 7.32 0.29
C ALA A 241 -12.51 6.43 0.27
N GLU A 242 -12.30 5.14 0.01
CA GLU A 242 -13.38 4.15 -0.18
C GLU A 242 -13.24 2.95 0.74
N TRP A 243 -12.04 2.71 1.29
CA TRP A 243 -11.79 1.63 2.23
C TRP A 243 -10.58 1.96 3.09
N ALA A 244 -10.50 1.35 4.26
CA ALA A 244 -9.38 1.51 5.16
C ALA A 244 -9.16 0.28 6.04
N THR A 245 -7.92 0.06 6.45
CA THR A 245 -7.55 -1.03 7.35
C THR A 245 -6.26 -0.70 8.09
N VAL A 246 -5.90 -1.53 9.07
CA VAL A 246 -4.69 -1.36 9.85
C VAL A 246 -3.75 -2.53 9.57
N LYS A 247 -2.48 -2.21 9.27
CA LYS A 247 -1.41 -3.18 9.11
C LYS A 247 -0.16 -2.65 9.79
N ASP A 248 0.45 -3.46 10.65
CA ASP A 248 1.70 -3.13 11.33
C ASP A 248 1.68 -1.72 11.99
N GLN A 249 0.57 -1.38 12.67
CA GLN A 249 0.35 -0.08 13.34
C GLN A 249 0.30 1.14 12.39
N VAL A 250 0.08 0.90 11.11
CA VAL A 250 -0.13 1.93 10.09
C VAL A 250 -1.55 1.81 9.55
N LEU A 251 -2.23 2.95 9.42
CA LEU A 251 -3.54 3.04 8.79
C LEU A 251 -3.35 3.10 7.27
N TYR A 252 -3.89 2.13 6.55
CA TYR A 252 -3.95 2.13 5.09
C TYR A 252 -5.33 2.61 4.65
N VAL A 253 -5.38 3.57 3.73
CA VAL A 253 -6.62 4.13 3.18
C VAL A 253 -6.54 4.08 1.67
N GLY A 254 -7.42 3.32 1.03
CA GLY A 254 -7.47 3.23 -0.42
C GLY A 254 -8.67 3.93 -1.03
N SER A 255 -8.58 4.13 -2.34
CA SER A 255 -9.66 4.62 -3.19
C SER A 255 -10.24 3.46 -4.01
N MET A 256 -11.02 3.77 -5.04
CA MET A 256 -11.79 2.82 -5.85
C MET A 256 -10.94 1.72 -6.50
N GLY A 257 -9.63 1.88 -6.63
CA GLY A 257 -8.72 0.85 -7.12
C GLY A 257 -8.82 0.55 -8.62
N LYS A 258 -9.41 1.46 -9.40
CA LYS A 258 -9.38 1.44 -10.87
C LYS A 258 -8.95 2.77 -11.44
N GLU A 259 -8.69 2.79 -12.74
CA GLU A 259 -8.51 4.03 -13.48
C GLU A 259 -9.73 4.95 -13.30
N TRP A 260 -9.48 6.25 -13.09
CA TRP A 260 -10.52 7.26 -13.19
C TRP A 260 -10.87 7.45 -14.66
N THR A 261 -12.16 7.53 -14.93
CA THR A 261 -12.70 7.59 -16.28
C THR A 261 -13.83 8.60 -16.37
N THR A 262 -14.13 9.06 -17.58
CA THR A 262 -15.43 9.71 -17.86
C THR A 262 -16.59 8.76 -17.55
N ALA A 263 -17.82 9.28 -17.52
CA ALA A 263 -19.04 8.47 -17.37
C ALA A 263 -19.21 7.39 -18.46
N ALA A 264 -18.55 7.56 -19.62
CA ALA A 264 -18.53 6.61 -20.73
C ALA A 264 -17.35 5.61 -20.69
N GLY A 265 -16.49 5.69 -19.67
CA GLY A 265 -15.37 4.78 -19.50
C GLY A 265 -14.13 5.13 -20.35
N GLU A 266 -13.96 6.41 -20.71
CA GLU A 266 -12.70 6.89 -21.31
C GLU A 266 -11.70 7.24 -20.20
N PHE A 267 -10.46 6.78 -20.34
CA PHE A 267 -9.40 6.98 -19.34
C PHE A 267 -9.06 8.45 -19.12
N GLU A 268 -8.86 8.85 -17.86
CA GLU A 268 -8.39 10.19 -17.49
C GLU A 268 -7.11 10.15 -16.62
N THR A 269 -7.10 9.36 -15.54
CA THR A 269 -5.96 9.26 -14.61
C THR A 269 -5.96 7.93 -13.85
N SER A 270 -4.85 7.60 -13.20
CA SER A 270 -4.72 6.43 -12.31
C SER A 270 -4.71 6.79 -10.82
N ASP A 271 -5.06 8.03 -10.45
CA ASP A 271 -5.03 8.50 -9.05
C ASP A 271 -5.84 7.64 -8.06
N PRO A 272 -7.03 7.10 -8.39
CA PRO A 272 -7.77 6.21 -7.49
C PRO A 272 -7.08 4.85 -7.25
N MET A 273 -5.97 4.57 -7.92
CA MET A 273 -5.14 3.38 -7.71
C MET A 273 -3.97 3.63 -6.76
N TYR A 274 -3.91 4.81 -6.11
CA TYR A 274 -3.01 5.05 -4.98
C TYR A 274 -3.66 4.63 -3.66
N VAL A 275 -2.82 4.30 -2.68
CA VAL A 275 -3.19 4.05 -1.29
C VAL A 275 -2.39 4.98 -0.38
N LYS A 276 -3.03 5.49 0.67
CA LYS A 276 -2.38 6.33 1.68
C LYS A 276 -2.00 5.46 2.87
N ALA A 277 -0.76 5.56 3.32
CA ALA A 277 -0.31 4.96 4.57
C ALA A 277 -0.09 6.08 5.59
N VAL A 278 -0.82 6.04 6.69
CA VAL A 278 -0.84 7.08 7.72
C VAL A 278 -0.28 6.51 9.02
N THR A 279 0.79 7.12 9.53
CA THR A 279 1.38 6.70 10.80
C THR A 279 0.55 7.18 11.98
N VAL A 280 0.84 6.66 13.17
CA VAL A 280 0.22 7.10 14.43
C VAL A 280 0.41 8.61 14.68
N HIS A 281 1.50 9.17 14.14
CA HIS A 281 1.82 10.59 14.23
C HIS A 281 1.09 11.45 13.18
N GLY A 282 0.32 10.84 12.28
CA GLY A 282 -0.38 11.52 11.19
C GLY A 282 0.50 11.81 9.98
N GLU A 283 1.68 11.19 9.87
CA GLU A 283 2.52 11.30 8.67
C GLU A 283 1.87 10.50 7.54
N VAL A 284 1.79 11.07 6.34
CA VAL A 284 1.11 10.47 5.20
C VAL A 284 2.12 10.09 4.13
N TYR A 285 2.07 8.83 3.70
CA TYR A 285 2.83 8.29 2.58
C TYR A 285 1.89 7.89 1.45
N HIS A 286 2.30 8.15 0.20
CA HIS A 286 1.51 7.90 -0.99
C HIS A 286 2.07 6.68 -1.72
N LEU A 287 1.33 5.57 -1.70
CA LEU A 287 1.75 4.29 -2.25
C LEU A 287 1.09 4.06 -3.61
N ASN A 288 1.91 3.87 -4.64
CA ASN A 288 1.42 3.52 -5.97
C ASN A 288 1.03 2.04 -6.01
N TRP A 289 -0.28 1.76 -6.08
CA TRP A 289 -0.85 0.41 -6.12
C TRP A 289 -1.41 0.03 -7.49
N ILE A 290 -1.02 0.75 -8.55
CA ILE A 290 -1.53 0.51 -9.92
C ILE A 290 -1.38 -0.96 -10.33
N ASN A 291 -0.20 -1.54 -10.13
CA ASN A 291 0.06 -2.93 -10.50
C ASN A 291 -0.63 -3.93 -9.56
N ASN A 292 -0.81 -3.58 -8.30
CA ASN A 292 -1.48 -4.42 -7.31
C ASN A 292 -2.95 -4.61 -7.70
N TYR A 293 -3.68 -3.53 -7.94
CA TYR A 293 -5.08 -3.60 -8.38
C TYR A 293 -5.23 -4.30 -9.74
N LYS A 294 -4.30 -4.08 -10.69
CA LYS A 294 -4.28 -4.82 -11.96
C LYS A 294 -4.11 -6.33 -11.75
N ALA A 295 -3.25 -6.74 -10.82
CA ALA A 295 -3.06 -8.15 -10.47
C ALA A 295 -4.33 -8.74 -9.84
N ILE A 296 -4.99 -8.01 -8.93
CA ILE A 296 -6.24 -8.44 -8.28
C ILE A 296 -7.34 -8.70 -9.32
N ARG A 297 -7.64 -7.74 -10.21
CA ARG A 297 -8.69 -7.95 -11.23
C ARG A 297 -8.33 -9.05 -12.23
N LYS A 298 -7.05 -9.18 -12.56
CA LYS A 298 -6.55 -10.23 -13.46
C LYS A 298 -6.73 -11.63 -12.88
N ALA A 299 -6.70 -11.80 -11.56
CA ALA A 299 -6.89 -13.09 -10.90
C ALA A 299 -8.26 -13.74 -11.18
N ILE A 300 -9.27 -12.95 -11.57
CA ILE A 300 -10.58 -13.44 -12.00
C ILE A 300 -10.85 -13.24 -13.51
N GLY A 301 -9.78 -13.01 -14.28
CA GLY A 301 -9.84 -12.87 -15.73
C GLY A 301 -10.47 -11.55 -16.21
N ILE A 302 -10.34 -10.47 -15.43
CA ILE A 302 -10.71 -9.12 -15.86
C ILE A 302 -9.45 -8.37 -16.28
N GLU A 303 -9.43 -7.89 -17.51
CA GLU A 303 -8.39 -7.01 -18.06
C GLU A 303 -9.05 -5.76 -18.65
N TRP A 304 -8.28 -4.68 -18.80
CA TRP A 304 -8.77 -3.43 -19.41
C TRP A 304 -9.34 -3.70 -20.82
N PRO A 305 -10.54 -3.15 -21.19
CA PRO A 305 -11.29 -2.09 -20.52
C PRO A 305 -12.25 -2.54 -19.41
N GLY A 306 -12.28 -3.83 -19.07
CA GLY A 306 -12.95 -4.33 -17.86
C GLY A 306 -12.34 -3.74 -16.59
N TYR A 307 -13.12 -3.73 -15.52
CA TYR A 307 -12.76 -3.03 -14.28
C TYR A 307 -13.30 -3.75 -13.03
N MET A 308 -12.76 -3.31 -11.89
CA MET A 308 -13.15 -3.74 -10.55
C MET A 308 -13.13 -2.50 -9.65
N ILE A 309 -14.17 -2.29 -8.86
CA ILE A 309 -14.25 -1.18 -7.90
C ILE A 309 -14.13 -1.75 -6.49
N HIS A 310 -13.23 -1.17 -5.69
CA HIS A 310 -12.96 -1.55 -4.32
C HIS A 310 -13.50 -0.48 -3.36
N GLU A 311 -14.47 -0.86 -2.54
CA GLU A 311 -14.96 -0.09 -1.37
C GLU A 311 -14.78 -0.89 -0.08
N SER A 312 -14.06 -2.01 -0.15
CA SER A 312 -13.71 -2.72 1.07
C SER A 312 -12.41 -3.50 0.88
N GLY A 313 -11.55 -3.41 1.90
CA GLY A 313 -10.26 -4.05 1.93
C GLY A 313 -9.76 -4.14 3.37
N ALA A 314 -9.23 -5.29 3.76
CA ALA A 314 -8.68 -5.50 5.09
C ALA A 314 -7.37 -6.29 5.05
N TRP A 315 -6.46 -5.98 5.97
CA TRP A 315 -5.30 -6.81 6.26
C TRP A 315 -5.63 -7.77 7.41
N SER A 316 -5.20 -9.03 7.28
CA SER A 316 -5.22 -10.00 8.36
C SER A 316 -3.78 -10.31 8.80
N ASP A 317 -3.47 -10.01 10.06
CA ASP A 317 -2.20 -10.38 10.67
C ASP A 317 -2.09 -11.91 10.85
N VAL A 318 -3.21 -12.58 11.09
CA VAL A 318 -3.28 -14.05 11.27
C VAL A 318 -2.89 -14.77 9.98
N HIS A 319 -3.51 -14.37 8.86
CA HIS A 319 -3.27 -15.01 7.56
C HIS A 319 -2.07 -14.42 6.82
N ARG A 320 -1.54 -13.27 7.26
CA ARG A 320 -0.54 -12.46 6.55
C ARG A 320 -0.97 -12.14 5.12
N ARG A 321 -2.23 -11.76 4.95
CA ARG A 321 -2.87 -11.52 3.66
C ARG A 321 -3.77 -10.30 3.68
N TRP A 322 -3.83 -9.63 2.54
CA TRP A 322 -4.90 -8.69 2.21
C TRP A 322 -6.13 -9.45 1.76
N PHE A 323 -7.31 -8.94 2.09
CA PHE A 323 -8.61 -9.45 1.66
C PHE A 323 -9.43 -8.31 1.08
N PHE A 324 -10.16 -8.58 0.00
CA PHE A 324 -11.03 -7.62 -0.67
C PHE A 324 -12.37 -8.27 -1.00
N LEU A 325 -13.43 -7.51 -0.80
CA LEU A 325 -14.77 -7.77 -1.35
C LEU A 325 -15.09 -6.60 -2.28
N PRO A 326 -14.79 -6.70 -3.59
CA PRO A 326 -15.04 -5.61 -4.51
C PRO A 326 -16.53 -5.25 -4.54
N ARG A 327 -16.83 -3.96 -4.64
CA ARG A 327 -18.21 -3.49 -4.86
C ARG A 327 -18.71 -3.95 -6.22
N ARG A 328 -17.91 -3.70 -7.25
CA ARG A 328 -18.26 -3.94 -8.66
C ARG A 328 -17.19 -4.73 -9.39
N CYS A 329 -17.60 -5.57 -10.32
CA CYS A 329 -16.73 -6.34 -11.21
C CYS A 329 -17.36 -6.46 -12.60
N SER A 330 -16.66 -6.02 -13.64
CA SER A 330 -17.16 -6.14 -15.02
C SER A 330 -16.02 -6.48 -15.99
N ARG A 331 -16.32 -7.34 -16.98
CA ARG A 331 -15.45 -7.58 -18.14
C ARG A 331 -15.66 -6.55 -19.25
N GLU A 332 -16.74 -5.78 -19.17
CA GLU A 332 -17.06 -4.71 -20.11
C GLU A 332 -16.48 -3.37 -19.64
N ARG A 333 -16.40 -2.42 -20.57
CA ARG A 333 -15.99 -1.03 -20.26
C ARG A 333 -16.95 -0.40 -19.25
N TYR A 334 -16.40 0.43 -18.36
CA TYR A 334 -17.16 1.25 -17.43
C TYR A 334 -18.22 2.10 -18.13
N ASN A 335 -19.43 2.11 -17.56
CA ASN A 335 -20.50 3.01 -17.90
C ASN A 335 -21.30 3.26 -16.63
N GLU A 336 -21.46 4.53 -16.25
CA GLU A 336 -22.07 4.93 -14.97
C GLU A 336 -23.45 4.29 -14.72
N THR A 337 -24.32 4.27 -15.73
CA THR A 337 -25.66 3.66 -15.61
C THR A 337 -25.61 2.13 -15.52
N ARG A 338 -24.72 1.48 -16.27
CA ARG A 338 -24.60 0.02 -16.21
C ARG A 338 -23.94 -0.45 -14.92
N ASP A 339 -23.06 0.37 -14.33
CA ASP A 339 -22.31 0.02 -13.12
C ASP A 339 -23.22 -0.29 -11.93
N GLU A 340 -24.40 0.33 -11.83
CA GLU A 340 -25.43 0.03 -10.83
C GLU A 340 -25.80 -1.47 -10.82
N HIS A 341 -25.63 -2.18 -11.93
CA HIS A 341 -25.93 -3.62 -12.09
C HIS A 341 -24.69 -4.53 -12.08
N MET A 342 -23.50 -4.00 -11.75
CA MET A 342 -22.23 -4.73 -11.82
C MET A 342 -21.72 -5.18 -10.44
N GLY A 343 -22.60 -5.32 -9.45
CA GLY A 343 -22.27 -5.83 -8.11
C GLY A 343 -21.41 -7.09 -8.17
N CYS A 344 -20.37 -7.21 -7.35
CA CYS A 344 -19.42 -8.33 -7.38
C CYS A 344 -19.69 -9.36 -6.27
N ASN A 345 -19.32 -10.62 -6.50
CA ASN A 345 -19.45 -11.73 -5.53
C ASN A 345 -18.15 -12.51 -5.36
N PHE A 346 -17.01 -11.84 -5.41
CA PHE A 346 -15.73 -12.49 -5.17
C PHE A 346 -15.15 -12.05 -3.83
N LEU A 347 -14.70 -13.01 -3.02
CA LEU A 347 -13.74 -12.80 -1.96
C LEU A 347 -12.35 -13.04 -2.54
N ILE A 348 -11.51 -12.01 -2.53
CA ILE A 348 -10.15 -12.09 -3.08
C ILE A 348 -9.17 -11.89 -1.94
N SER A 349 -8.21 -12.81 -1.79
CA SER A 349 -7.10 -12.67 -0.87
C SER A 349 -5.77 -12.67 -1.60
N CYS A 350 -4.83 -11.84 -1.18
CA CYS A 350 -3.48 -11.79 -1.74
C CYS A 350 -2.44 -11.72 -0.63
N ASP A 351 -1.27 -12.28 -0.89
CA ASP A 351 -0.13 -12.11 0.00
C ASP A 351 0.34 -10.64 0.01
N GLU A 352 1.28 -10.33 0.90
CA GLU A 352 1.80 -8.98 1.08
C GLU A 352 2.39 -8.37 -0.21
N THR A 353 2.89 -9.21 -1.13
CA THR A 353 3.51 -8.78 -2.39
C THR A 353 2.56 -8.80 -3.60
N PHE A 354 1.30 -9.21 -3.42
CA PHE A 354 0.30 -9.37 -4.49
C PHE A 354 0.73 -10.36 -5.60
N GLN A 355 1.62 -11.30 -5.31
CA GLN A 355 2.10 -12.31 -6.26
C GLN A 355 1.29 -13.60 -6.18
N SER A 356 0.75 -13.92 -5.01
CA SER A 356 -0.09 -15.10 -4.76
C SER A 356 -1.51 -14.66 -4.43
N ILE A 357 -2.37 -14.65 -5.45
CA ILE A 357 -3.77 -14.21 -5.34
C ILE A 357 -4.70 -15.43 -5.40
N ARG A 358 -5.63 -15.52 -4.45
CA ARG A 358 -6.70 -16.51 -4.40
C ARG A 358 -8.03 -15.78 -4.46
N ALA A 359 -8.87 -16.13 -5.42
CA ALA A 359 -10.23 -15.62 -5.52
C ALA A 359 -11.22 -16.77 -5.31
N ILE A 360 -12.28 -16.51 -4.55
CA ILE A 360 -13.38 -17.44 -4.30
C ILE A 360 -14.67 -16.73 -4.68
N GLU A 361 -15.50 -17.39 -5.47
CA GLU A 361 -16.83 -16.89 -5.78
C GLU A 361 -17.79 -17.23 -4.63
N LEU A 362 -18.44 -16.21 -4.08
CA LEU A 362 -19.43 -16.32 -3.03
C LEU A 362 -20.81 -16.65 -3.63
N PRO A 363 -21.62 -17.51 -2.97
CA PRO A 363 -22.98 -17.81 -3.42
C PRO A 363 -23.88 -16.56 -3.44
N ARG A 364 -24.57 -16.30 -4.55
CA ARG A 364 -25.56 -15.20 -4.68
C ARG A 364 -27.02 -15.67 -4.55
N ASN A 365 -27.31 -16.67 -3.75
CA ASN A 365 -28.64 -17.32 -3.74
C ASN A 365 -29.79 -16.30 -3.52
N GLY A 366 -30.40 -15.82 -4.62
CA GLY A 366 -31.45 -14.79 -4.61
C GLY A 366 -30.97 -13.34 -4.43
N ILE A 367 -29.66 -13.05 -4.47
CA ILE A 367 -29.10 -11.71 -4.28
C ILE A 367 -28.98 -11.00 -5.64
N PRO A 368 -29.64 -9.83 -5.84
CA PRO A 368 -29.55 -9.05 -7.07
C PRO A 368 -28.12 -8.64 -7.43
N ALA A 369 -27.84 -8.49 -8.73
CA ALA A 369 -26.56 -7.94 -9.21
C ALA A 369 -26.38 -6.44 -8.91
N THR A 370 -27.43 -5.79 -8.38
CA THR A 370 -27.38 -4.39 -7.96
C THR A 370 -26.70 -4.19 -6.60
N HIS A 371 -26.62 -5.25 -5.78
CA HIS A 371 -25.95 -5.21 -4.49
C HIS A 371 -24.43 -5.33 -4.67
N GLY A 372 -23.69 -4.39 -4.09
CA GLY A 372 -22.23 -4.42 -4.04
C GLY A 372 -21.73 -4.27 -2.61
N PHE A 373 -20.64 -4.96 -2.27
CA PHE A 373 -20.03 -4.83 -0.94
C PHE A 373 -19.49 -3.41 -0.71
N SER A 374 -19.76 -2.86 0.47
CA SER A 374 -19.37 -1.50 0.86
C SER A 374 -18.44 -1.45 2.07
N SER A 375 -18.38 -2.49 2.90
CA SER A 375 -17.42 -2.60 4.01
C SER A 375 -17.41 -4.03 4.53
N PHE A 376 -16.31 -4.47 5.16
CA PHE A 376 -16.31 -5.69 5.96
C PHE A 376 -15.27 -5.62 7.07
N LYS A 377 -15.44 -6.49 8.08
CA LYS A 377 -14.46 -6.72 9.14
C LYS A 377 -14.40 -8.21 9.49
N PHE A 378 -13.24 -8.65 9.96
CA PHE A 378 -13.11 -9.97 10.57
C PHE A 378 -13.78 -9.98 11.94
N LEU A 379 -14.54 -11.03 12.24
CA LEU A 379 -15.16 -11.19 13.54
C LEU A 379 -14.07 -11.42 14.61
N PRO A 380 -13.95 -10.56 15.65
CA PRO A 380 -12.89 -10.71 16.63
C PRO A 380 -12.96 -12.05 17.36
N SER A 381 -11.81 -12.56 17.80
CA SER A 381 -11.67 -13.87 18.47
C SER A 381 -12.00 -15.09 17.59
N THR A 382 -11.98 -14.95 16.26
CA THR A 382 -12.19 -16.06 15.31
C THR A 382 -10.97 -16.39 14.46
N ASN A 383 -9.78 -15.89 14.83
CA ASN A 383 -8.55 -16.03 14.02
C ASN A 383 -8.75 -15.58 12.55
N ASP A 384 -9.53 -14.52 12.36
CA ASP A 384 -9.90 -14.00 11.05
C ASP A 384 -10.54 -15.05 10.11
N GLU A 385 -11.20 -16.09 10.66
CA GLU A 385 -11.88 -17.11 9.85
C GLU A 385 -13.25 -16.65 9.37
N ILE A 386 -13.87 -15.70 10.07
CA ILE A 386 -15.24 -15.22 9.81
C ILE A 386 -15.21 -13.75 9.41
N ILE A 387 -15.87 -13.43 8.30
CA ILE A 387 -16.11 -12.08 7.80
C ILE A 387 -17.56 -11.70 8.04
N VAL A 388 -17.76 -10.46 8.50
CA VAL A 388 -19.05 -9.77 8.52
C VAL A 388 -18.97 -8.61 7.53
N ALA A 389 -19.92 -8.55 6.58
CA ALA A 389 -19.86 -7.61 5.47
C ALA A 389 -21.17 -6.84 5.30
N LEU A 390 -21.04 -5.58 4.91
CA LEU A 390 -22.13 -4.75 4.40
C LEU A 390 -22.15 -4.81 2.89
N SER A 391 -23.37 -4.84 2.35
CA SER A 391 -23.63 -4.57 0.94
C SER A 391 -24.57 -3.37 0.84
N THR A 392 -24.39 -2.53 -0.18
CA THR A 392 -25.34 -1.47 -0.51
C THR A 392 -25.89 -1.64 -1.93
N GLU A 393 -27.12 -1.16 -2.10
CA GLU A 393 -27.78 -1.02 -3.39
C GLU A 393 -28.00 0.46 -3.65
N GLU A 394 -27.61 0.91 -4.84
CA GLU A 394 -27.97 2.19 -5.42
C GLU A 394 -28.65 1.89 -6.75
N LEU A 395 -29.94 2.17 -6.83
CA LEU A 395 -30.71 1.89 -8.03
C LEU A 395 -31.71 3.02 -8.27
N ASN A 396 -31.54 3.74 -9.39
CA ASN A 396 -32.37 4.88 -9.75
C ASN A 396 -32.49 5.93 -8.62
N GLY A 397 -31.38 6.20 -7.92
CA GLY A 397 -31.30 7.17 -6.82
C GLY A 397 -31.92 6.72 -5.50
N LYS A 398 -32.35 5.46 -5.37
CA LYS A 398 -32.73 4.87 -4.08
C LYS A 398 -31.59 4.04 -3.51
N THR A 399 -31.42 4.15 -2.20
CA THR A 399 -30.37 3.46 -1.45
C THR A 399 -30.94 2.40 -0.51
N SER A 400 -30.21 1.33 -0.31
CA SER A 400 -30.49 0.31 0.71
C SER A 400 -29.22 -0.34 1.20
N THR A 401 -29.22 -0.79 2.46
CA THR A 401 -28.08 -1.46 3.09
C THR A 401 -28.48 -2.84 3.59
N PHE A 402 -27.58 -3.79 3.43
CA PHE A 402 -27.72 -5.18 3.87
C PHE A 402 -26.49 -5.61 4.67
N ILE A 403 -26.65 -6.63 5.50
CA ILE A 403 -25.57 -7.25 6.26
C ILE A 403 -25.57 -8.77 6.06
N SER A 404 -24.38 -9.36 5.94
CA SER A 404 -24.18 -10.79 5.77
C SER A 404 -22.94 -11.26 6.53
N ALA A 405 -22.78 -12.57 6.68
CA ALA A 405 -21.56 -13.14 7.25
C ALA A 405 -21.22 -14.50 6.64
N PHE A 406 -19.93 -14.75 6.43
CA PHE A 406 -19.40 -15.97 5.81
C PHE A 406 -17.95 -16.21 6.25
N THR A 407 -17.44 -17.42 6.05
CA THR A 407 -16.04 -17.73 6.34
C THR A 407 -15.11 -17.25 5.22
N VAL A 408 -13.81 -17.19 5.47
CA VAL A 408 -12.79 -16.87 4.46
C VAL A 408 -12.69 -17.90 3.33
N GLU A 409 -13.32 -19.07 3.48
CA GLU A 409 -13.53 -20.09 2.44
C GLU A 409 -14.84 -19.89 1.66
N GLY A 410 -15.65 -18.89 2.00
CA GLY A 410 -16.93 -18.60 1.35
C GLY A 410 -18.12 -19.39 1.91
N GLN A 411 -17.98 -20.04 3.06
CA GLN A 411 -19.11 -20.72 3.71
C GLN A 411 -20.02 -19.70 4.39
N GLN A 412 -21.27 -19.59 3.92
CA GLN A 412 -22.25 -18.67 4.48
C GLN A 412 -22.68 -19.05 5.91
N LEU A 413 -22.67 -18.07 6.82
CA LEU A 413 -23.10 -18.20 8.23
C LEU A 413 -24.36 -17.37 8.52
N MET A 414 -24.55 -16.26 7.81
CA MET A 414 -25.74 -15.42 7.87
C MET A 414 -26.12 -15.02 6.45
N VAL A 415 -27.40 -15.24 6.09
CA VAL A 415 -27.96 -14.73 4.83
C VAL A 415 -27.92 -13.21 4.79
N GLU A 416 -27.75 -12.66 3.60
CA GLU A 416 -27.86 -11.23 3.40
C GLU A 416 -29.24 -10.75 3.89
N THR A 417 -29.22 -9.87 4.88
CA THR A 417 -30.42 -9.39 5.57
C THR A 417 -30.47 -7.88 5.45
N ARG A 418 -31.59 -7.35 4.96
CA ARG A 418 -31.79 -5.91 4.83
C ARG A 418 -31.81 -5.24 6.20
N ILE A 419 -31.06 -4.16 6.36
CA ILE A 419 -31.16 -3.28 7.52
C ILE A 419 -32.35 -2.34 7.28
N ASN A 420 -33.21 -2.15 8.28
CA ASN A 420 -34.40 -1.30 8.15
C ASN A 420 -34.01 0.19 8.12
N THR A 421 -33.58 0.65 6.96
CA THR A 421 -33.07 2.00 6.71
C THR A 421 -33.13 2.34 5.23
N GLU A 422 -33.15 3.63 4.92
CA GLU A 422 -33.00 4.15 3.56
C GLU A 422 -31.56 4.63 3.30
N TYR A 423 -30.67 4.63 4.30
CA TYR A 423 -29.31 5.13 4.17
C TYR A 423 -28.37 4.09 3.56
N LYS A 424 -27.37 4.59 2.83
CA LYS A 424 -26.23 3.81 2.31
C LYS A 424 -25.16 3.78 3.40
N TYR A 425 -25.01 2.67 4.11
CA TYR A 425 -23.95 2.51 5.10
C TYR A 425 -22.71 1.89 4.43
N GLU A 426 -21.60 2.63 4.50
CA GLU A 426 -20.34 2.30 3.82
C GLU A 426 -19.19 2.03 4.79
N GLY A 427 -19.44 2.10 6.10
CA GLY A 427 -18.47 1.65 7.09
C GLY A 427 -19.11 0.73 8.12
N LEU A 428 -18.41 -0.34 8.47
CA LEU A 428 -18.74 -1.26 9.56
C LEU A 428 -17.52 -1.43 10.46
N GLU A 429 -17.69 -1.36 11.77
CA GLU A 429 -16.60 -1.64 12.72
C GLU A 429 -17.10 -2.19 14.05
N PHE A 430 -16.23 -2.95 14.72
CA PHE A 430 -16.40 -3.36 16.11
C PHE A 430 -15.88 -2.24 17.04
N ILE A 431 -16.80 -1.61 17.77
CA ILE A 431 -16.57 -0.36 18.54
C ILE A 431 -16.67 -0.57 20.05
#